data_AF-A0A7V4PKE3-F1
#
_entry.id   AF-A0A7V4PKE3-F1
#
_cell.length_a   1.000
_cell.length_b   1.000
_cell.length_c   1.000
_cell.angle_alpha   90.00
_cell.angle_beta   90.00
_cell.angle_gamma   90.00
#
_symmetry.space_group_name_H-M   'P 1'
#
loop_
_entity.id
_entity.type
_entity.pdbx_description
1 polymer ?
#
loop_
_entity_poly.entity_id
_entity_poly.type
_entity_poly.pdbx_seq_one_letter_code
_entity_poly.pdbx_strand_id
1 'polypeptide(L)'
;MRRAVVEDSLKEKIKRESIGILLFSIALFIFLSLFSYDPGDPSFFTYTSSKTRGIHNWMGIIGSYLSSLLLQGFGFPSFLIPLFVGIY
;
A
#
# COMPACT_ATOMS: atom_id res chain seq x y z
N MET A 1 -42.06 3.66 4.55
CA MET A 1 -41.16 3.07 5.56
C MET A 1 -40.23 2.00 4.99
N ARG A 2 -40.73 0.91 4.38
CA ARG A 2 -39.90 -0.21 3.85
C ARG A 2 -38.88 0.19 2.76
N ARG A 3 -39.19 1.16 1.91
CA ARG A 3 -38.27 1.63 0.84
C ARG A 3 -37.05 2.39 1.38
N ALA A 4 -37.24 3.27 2.36
CA ALA A 4 -36.13 4.01 2.99
C ALA A 4 -35.15 3.04 3.67
N VAL A 5 -35.67 2.06 4.42
CA VAL A 5 -34.87 1.02 5.07
C VAL A 5 -34.02 0.21 4.06
N VAL A 6 -34.58 -0.08 2.88
CA VAL A 6 -33.84 -0.79 1.82
C VAL A 6 -32.74 0.09 1.22
N GLU A 7 -33.02 1.36 0.97
CA GLU A 7 -32.05 2.30 0.40
C GLU A 7 -30.86 2.55 1.34
N ASP A 8 -31.12 2.66 2.65
CA ASP A 8 -30.08 2.76 3.68
C ASP A 8 -29.20 1.50 3.71
N SER A 9 -29.80 0.31 3.61
CA SER A 9 -29.05 -0.96 3.58
C SER A 9 -28.16 -1.11 2.34
N LEU A 10 -28.61 -0.59 1.19
CA LEU A 10 -27.84 -0.59 -0.06
C LEU A 10 -26.65 0.37 0.01
N LYS A 11 -26.85 1.59 0.56
CA LYS A 11 -25.77 2.56 0.76
C LYS A 11 -24.69 1.99 1.67
N GLU A 12 -25.06 1.34 2.77
CA GLU A 12 -24.12 0.69 3.67
C GLU A 12 -23.37 -0.48 3.01
N LYS A 13 -24.05 -1.28 2.18
CA LYS A 13 -23.42 -2.37 1.42
C LYS A 13 -22.39 -1.84 0.42
N ILE A 14 -22.76 -0.82 -0.37
CA ILE A 14 -21.87 -0.19 -1.36
C ILE A 14 -20.66 0.45 -0.68
N LYS A 15 -20.88 1.11 0.47
CA LYS A 15 -19.80 1.70 1.27
C LYS A 15 -18.79 0.64 1.73
N ARG A 16 -19.28 -0.49 2.24
CA ARG A 16 -18.42 -1.61 2.66
C ARG A 16 -17.64 -2.22 1.49
N GLU A 17 -18.31 -2.45 0.36
CA GLU A 17 -17.66 -2.97 -0.86
C GLU A 17 -16.57 -2.02 -1.37
N SER A 18 -16.85 -0.70 -1.37
CA SER A 18 -15.87 0.32 -1.78
C SER A 18 -14.65 0.35 -0.86
N ILE A 19 -14.85 0.20 0.46
CA ILE A 19 -13.77 0.14 1.45
C ILE A 19 -12.90 -1.10 1.20
N GLY A 20 -13.50 -2.27 1.00
CA GLY A 20 -12.73 -3.50 0.75
C GLY A 20 -11.90 -3.41 -0.53
N ILE A 21 -12.45 -2.86 -1.61
CA ILE A 21 -11.70 -2.67 -2.88
C ILE A 21 -10.54 -1.69 -2.69
N LEU A 22 -10.76 -0.59 -1.95
CA LEU A 22 -9.72 0.38 -1.66
C LEU A 22 -8.60 -0.24 -0.81
N LEU A 23 -8.95 -0.99 0.25
CA LEU A 23 -8.00 -1.69 1.10
C LEU A 23 -7.19 -2.73 0.32
N PHE A 24 -7.85 -3.51 -0.53
CA PHE A 24 -7.18 -4.46 -1.41
C PHE A 24 -6.20 -3.77 -2.37
N SER A 25 -6.59 -2.62 -2.93
CA SER A 25 -5.72 -1.83 -3.81
C SER A 25 -4.49 -1.30 -3.07
N ILE A 26 -4.66 -0.83 -1.84
CA ILE A 26 -3.56 -0.38 -0.97
C ILE A 26 -2.64 -1.54 -0.60
N ALA A 27 -3.21 -2.70 -0.24
CA ALA A 27 -2.45 -3.91 0.05
C ALA A 27 -1.58 -4.32 -1.14
N LEU A 28 -2.16 -4.34 -2.35
CA LEU A 28 -1.43 -4.65 -3.57
C LEU A 28 -0.32 -3.62 -3.85
N PHE A 29 -0.61 -2.33 -3.62
CA PHE A 29 0.38 -1.27 -3.76
C PHE A 29 1.59 -1.49 -2.84
N ILE A 30 1.34 -1.77 -1.55
CA ILE A 30 2.38 -2.03 -0.55
C ILE A 30 3.17 -3.29 -0.93
N PHE A 31 2.49 -4.36 -1.34
CA PHE A 31 3.13 -5.61 -1.72
C PHE A 31 4.08 -5.43 -2.92
N LEU A 32 3.62 -4.79 -4.00
CA LEU A 32 4.45 -4.53 -5.17
C LEU A 32 5.60 -3.57 -4.87
N SER A 33 5.37 -2.60 -3.99
CA SER A 33 6.40 -1.69 -3.51
C SER A 33 7.49 -2.43 -2.71
N LEU A 34 7.13 -3.36 -1.82
CA LEU A 34 8.08 -4.20 -1.07
C LEU A 34 8.80 -5.19 -1.98
N PHE A 35 8.08 -5.79 -2.93
CA PHE A 35 8.64 -6.77 -3.86
C PHE A 35 9.66 -6.15 -4.81
N SER A 36 9.42 -4.91 -5.26
CA SER A 36 10.33 -4.14 -6.12
C SER A 36 11.27 -3.23 -5.32
N TYR A 37 11.45 -3.47 -4.02
CA TYR A 37 12.37 -2.69 -3.20
C TYR A 37 13.82 -2.83 -3.70
N ASP A 38 14.45 -1.69 -3.95
CA ASP A 38 15.87 -1.61 -4.28
C ASP A 38 16.62 -0.78 -3.22
N PRO A 39 17.69 -1.30 -2.58
CA PRO A 39 18.46 -0.55 -1.59
C PRO A 39 19.18 0.69 -2.14
N GLY A 40 19.38 0.76 -3.46
CA GLY A 40 20.00 1.87 -4.17
C GLY A 40 19.03 3.01 -4.51
N ASP A 41 17.72 2.81 -4.32
CA ASP A 41 16.72 3.86 -4.51
C ASP A 41 16.77 4.93 -3.40
N PRO A 42 16.41 6.18 -3.72
CA PRO A 42 16.28 7.23 -2.71
C PRO A 42 15.22 6.84 -1.68
N SER A 43 15.59 6.91 -0.41
CA SER A 43 14.69 6.64 0.71
C SER A 43 15.12 7.43 1.96
N PHE A 44 14.27 7.48 2.99
CA PHE A 44 14.54 8.24 4.22
C PHE A 44 15.87 7.90 4.90
N PHE A 45 16.31 6.65 4.80
CA PHE A 45 17.52 6.17 5.46
C PHE A 45 18.72 6.08 4.50
N THR A 46 18.50 6.20 3.19
CA THR A 46 19.56 6.11 2.18
C THR A 46 19.77 7.47 1.53
N TYR A 47 20.83 8.17 1.95
CA TYR A 47 21.32 9.37 1.27
C TYR A 47 22.13 9.00 0.02
N THR A 48 21.45 8.55 -1.03
CA THR A 48 22.05 8.42 -2.36
C THR A 48 21.99 9.78 -3.05
N SER A 49 23.11 10.26 -3.63
CA SER A 49 23.11 11.50 -4.42
C SER A 49 22.16 11.35 -5.60
N SER A 50 20.96 11.90 -5.43
CA SER A 50 19.77 11.84 -6.30
C SER A 50 19.95 12.36 -7.74
N LYS A 51 21.17 12.61 -8.23
CA LYS A 51 21.37 13.30 -9.51
C LYS A 51 21.40 12.39 -10.74
N THR A 52 21.49 11.06 -10.62
CA THR A 52 21.71 10.22 -11.82
C THR A 52 21.17 8.78 -11.77
N ARG A 53 20.75 8.24 -10.62
CA ARG A 53 20.21 6.87 -10.56
C ARG A 53 18.69 6.92 -10.62
N GLY A 54 18.11 6.31 -11.66
CA GLY A 54 16.67 6.16 -11.80
C GLY A 54 16.08 5.36 -10.65
N ILE A 55 14.80 5.58 -10.35
CA ILE A 55 14.05 4.84 -9.33
C ILE A 55 13.70 3.47 -9.91
N HIS A 56 14.07 2.39 -9.21
CA HIS A 56 13.82 1.01 -9.63
C HIS A 56 12.51 0.45 -9.04
N ASN A 57 12.02 1.02 -7.93
CA ASN A 57 10.74 0.63 -7.37
C ASN A 57 9.60 0.86 -8.37
N TRP A 58 8.79 -0.16 -8.60
CA TRP A 58 7.70 -0.11 -9.57
C TRP A 58 6.62 0.91 -9.19
N MET A 59 6.50 1.19 -7.89
CA MET A 59 5.60 2.20 -7.34
C MET A 59 6.27 3.59 -7.24
N GLY A 60 7.39 3.78 -7.93
CA GLY A 60 8.13 5.03 -8.00
C GLY A 60 8.67 5.48 -6.66
N ILE A 61 8.84 6.79 -6.49
CA ILE A 61 9.45 7.37 -5.28
C ILE A 61 8.60 7.11 -4.03
N ILE A 62 7.27 7.11 -4.15
CA ILE A 62 6.40 6.83 -3.00
C ILE A 62 6.63 5.38 -2.54
N GLY A 63 6.73 4.46 -3.50
CA GLY A 63 7.07 3.07 -3.24
C GLY A 63 8.44 2.89 -2.60
N SER A 64 9.49 3.55 -3.10
CA SER A 64 10.85 3.38 -2.55
C SER A 64 10.92 3.84 -1.09
N TYR A 65 10.23 4.94 -0.75
CA TYR A 65 10.17 5.45 0.62
C TYR A 65 9.35 4.54 1.54
N LEU A 66 8.17 4.08 1.06
CA LEU A 66 7.27 3.25 1.86
C LEU A 66 7.90 1.87 2.15
N SER A 67 8.39 1.19 1.12
CA SER A 67 9.07 -0.11 1.25
C SER A 67 10.31 -0.03 2.13
N SER A 68 11.13 1.03 2.00
CA SER A 68 12.31 1.25 2.85
C SER A 68 11.93 1.44 4.32
N LEU A 69 10.88 2.24 4.62
CA LEU A 69 10.37 2.43 5.98
C LEU A 69 9.88 1.12 6.59
N LEU A 70 9.11 0.34 5.83
CA LEU A 70 8.56 -0.92 6.30
C LEU A 70 9.64 -1.97 6.51
N LEU A 71 10.60 -2.10 5.58
CA LEU A 71 11.69 -3.06 5.71
C LEU A 71 12.70 -2.67 6.79
N GLN A 72 13.02 -1.39 6.98
CA GLN A 72 13.93 -0.98 8.05
C GLN A 72 13.26 -0.95 9.42
N GLY A 73 11.98 -0.60 9.49
CA GLY A 73 11.23 -0.60 10.74
C GLY A 73 10.86 -2.00 11.23
N PHE A 74 10.38 -2.86 10.33
CA PHE A 74 9.83 -4.18 10.68
C PHE A 74 10.66 -5.37 10.19
N GLY A 75 11.56 -5.19 9.21
CA GLY A 75 12.29 -6.29 8.57
C GLY A 75 11.42 -7.12 7.62
N PHE A 76 11.79 -8.38 7.42
CA PHE A 76 11.03 -9.36 6.63
C PHE A 76 9.54 -9.52 7.03
N PRO A 77 9.14 -9.37 8.30
CA PRO A 77 7.73 -9.35 8.70
C PRO A 77 6.86 -8.30 7.98
N SER A 78 7.45 -7.25 7.39
CA SER A 78 6.71 -6.23 6.64
C SER A 78 5.86 -6.78 5.48
N PHE A 79 6.23 -7.93 4.91
CA PHE A 79 5.43 -8.60 3.88
C PHE A 79 4.08 -9.13 4.40
N LEU A 80 3.90 -9.25 5.72
CA LEU A 80 2.62 -9.63 6.31
C LEU A 80 1.63 -8.46 6.35
N ILE A 81 2.10 -7.21 6.32
CA ILE A 81 1.25 -6.01 6.36
C ILE A 81 0.26 -5.98 5.20
N PRO A 82 0.65 -6.14 3.92
CA PRO A 82 -0.31 -6.17 2.83
C PRO A 82 -1.28 -7.36 2.93
N LEU A 83 -0.86 -8.50 3.48
CA LEU A 83 -1.77 -9.62 3.76
C LEU A 83 -2.87 -9.24 4.76
N PHE A 84 -2.51 -8.59 5.86
CA PHE A 84 -3.50 -8.16 6.86
C PHE A 84 -4.42 -7.06 6.32
N VAL A 85 -3.90 -6.10 5.55
CA VAL A 85 -4.69 -5.01 4.98
C VAL A 85 -5.67 -5.52 3.92
N GLY A 86 -5.29 -6.52 3.12
CA GLY A 86 -6.14 -7.04 2.05
C GLY A 86 -7.27 -7.97 2.50
N ILE A 87 -7.24 -8.43 3.76
CA ILE A 87 -8.25 -9.35 4.32
C ILE A 87 -9.43 -8.60 4.97
N TYR A 88 -9.28 -7.31 5.25
CA TYR A 88 -10.25 -6.48 5.98
C TYR A 88 -11.24 -5.77 5.05
#